data_AF-A0A402CV59-F1
#
_entry.id   AF-A0A402CV59-F1
#
_cell.length_a   1.000
_cell.length_b   1.000
_cell.length_c   1.000
_cell.angle_alpha   90.00
_cell.angle_beta   90.00
_cell.angle_gamma   90.00
#
_symmetry.space_group_name_H-M   'P 1'
#
loop_
_entity.id
_entity.type
_entity.pdbx_description
1 polymer ?
#
loop_
_entity_poly.entity_id
_entity_poly.type
_entity_poly.pdbx_seq_one_letter_code
_entity_poly.pdbx_strand_id
1 'polypeptide(L)'
;MKGKRRTRGNPLSEYRRIQREIRALFDPFTAKHCPSCTTPCCIKPTRVTPMDVALAVGTGHTFPHLGDMDPYTPAVSYAGNRLSENAVTLPMAASSHDASPMEPCEYLHQGRCTFPNDLRPFGCTTYVCGPMYAHLPDAQIKPIRRLTKQLEEAHAAVLHAMRDAGRMPPEKE
;
A
#
# COMPACT_ATOMS: atom_id res chain seq x y z
N MET A 1 -22.36 2.41 -32.35
CA MET A 1 -22.01 3.71 -31.71
C MET A 1 -20.54 3.67 -31.30
N LYS A 2 -19.65 4.38 -32.02
CA LYS A 2 -18.22 4.44 -31.66
C LYS A 2 -18.06 5.41 -30.49
N GLY A 3 -17.92 4.87 -29.27
CA GLY A 3 -17.68 5.68 -28.08
C GLY A 3 -16.41 6.51 -28.26
N LYS A 4 -16.51 7.83 -28.10
CA LYS A 4 -15.36 8.75 -28.01
C LYS A 4 -14.40 8.17 -26.98
N ARG A 5 -13.24 7.66 -27.41
CA ARG A 5 -12.12 7.37 -26.51
C ARG A 5 -11.75 8.70 -25.87
N ARG A 6 -12.25 8.96 -24.67
CA ARG A 6 -11.69 10.01 -23.80
C ARG A 6 -10.21 9.73 -23.77
N THR A 7 -9.40 10.71 -24.17
CA THR A 7 -7.96 10.71 -23.98
C THR A 7 -7.73 10.39 -22.52
N ARG A 8 -7.35 9.14 -22.23
CA ARG A 8 -7.07 8.72 -20.86
C ARG A 8 -5.89 9.58 -20.42
N GLY A 9 -6.11 10.44 -19.43
CA GLY A 9 -5.02 11.22 -18.82
C GLY A 9 -3.94 10.29 -18.30
N ASN A 10 -2.79 10.85 -17.91
CA ASN A 10 -1.69 10.07 -17.35
C ASN A 10 -2.19 9.22 -16.16
N PRO A 11 -2.13 7.88 -16.23
CA PRO A 11 -2.68 7.00 -15.19
C PRO A 11 -1.99 7.21 -13.84
N LEU A 12 -0.70 7.55 -13.84
CA LEU A 12 0.04 7.84 -12.61
C LEU A 12 -0.45 9.14 -11.95
N SER A 13 -0.79 10.16 -12.75
CA SER A 13 -1.33 11.42 -12.21
C SER A 13 -2.67 11.20 -11.51
N GLU A 14 -3.52 10.35 -12.08
CA GLU A 14 -4.81 10.00 -11.49
C GLU A 14 -4.65 9.15 -10.22
N TYR A 15 -3.78 8.13 -10.26
CA TYR A 15 -3.42 7.32 -9.09
C TYR A 15 -2.94 8.19 -7.92
N ARG A 16 -2.01 9.12 -8.19
CA ARG A 16 -1.47 10.06 -7.17
C ARG A 16 -2.54 11.02 -6.65
N ARG A 17 -3.46 11.49 -7.50
CA ARG A 17 -4.58 12.36 -7.09
C ARG A 17 -5.48 11.62 -6.09
N ILE A 18 -5.90 10.41 -6.42
CA ILE A 18 -6.80 9.61 -5.58
C ILE A 18 -6.12 9.23 -4.26
N GLN A 19 -4.83 8.87 -4.28
CA GLN A 19 -4.03 8.64 -3.07
C GLN A 19 -4.08 9.85 -2.11
N ARG A 20 -3.87 11.07 -2.61
CA ARG A 20 -3.97 12.29 -1.78
C ARG A 20 -5.35 12.48 -1.18
N GLU A 21 -6.41 12.21 -1.96
CA GLU A 21 -7.78 12.35 -1.49
C GLU A 21 -8.12 11.35 -0.38
N ILE A 22 -7.74 10.08 -0.53
CA ILE A 22 -7.88 9.08 0.54
C ILE A 22 -7.07 9.49 1.76
N ARG A 23 -5.84 9.97 1.55
CA ARG A 23 -4.95 10.35 2.65
C ARG A 23 -5.49 11.53 3.43
N ALA A 24 -6.06 12.53 2.77
CA ALA A 24 -6.72 13.65 3.44
C ALA A 24 -7.88 13.20 4.35
N LEU A 25 -8.57 12.11 4.03
CA LEU A 25 -9.61 11.52 4.88
C LEU A 25 -9.01 10.73 6.05
N PHE A 26 -7.87 10.06 5.86
CA PHE A 26 -7.21 9.28 6.92
C PHE A 26 -6.34 10.10 7.86
N ASP A 27 -5.77 11.22 7.41
CA ASP A 27 -4.77 11.99 8.16
C ASP A 27 -5.27 12.45 9.53
N PRO A 28 -6.46 13.08 9.66
CA PRO A 28 -6.97 13.51 10.97
C PRO A 28 -7.12 12.34 11.95
N PHE A 29 -7.63 11.21 11.47
CA PHE A 29 -7.80 10.01 12.29
C PHE A 29 -6.44 9.43 12.71
N THR A 30 -5.56 9.17 11.74
CA THR A 30 -4.29 8.50 11.99
C THR A 30 -3.35 9.34 12.85
N ALA A 31 -3.32 10.66 12.69
CA ALA A 31 -2.54 11.55 13.55
C ALA A 31 -2.99 11.48 15.02
N LYS A 32 -4.29 11.33 15.27
CA LYS A 32 -4.87 11.25 16.61
C LYS A 32 -4.74 9.87 17.24
N HIS A 33 -4.91 8.80 16.47
CA HIS A 33 -5.13 7.46 17.00
C HIS A 33 -3.94 6.50 16.82
N CYS A 34 -3.12 6.65 15.76
CA CYS A 34 -2.05 5.69 15.48
C CYS A 34 -0.91 5.71 16.52
N PRO A 35 -0.46 6.86 17.07
CA PRO A 35 0.67 6.88 18.01
C PRO A 35 0.46 6.05 19.29
N SER A 36 -0.80 5.85 19.70
CA SER A 36 -1.18 5.10 20.89
C SER A 36 -2.03 3.86 20.57
N CYS A 37 -2.04 3.41 19.31
CA CYS A 37 -2.87 2.28 18.88
C CYS A 37 -2.33 0.97 19.47
N THR A 38 -3.16 0.22 20.19
CA THR A 38 -2.82 -1.11 20.73
C THR A 38 -2.84 -2.21 19.67
N THR A 39 -3.39 -1.93 18.48
CA THR A 39 -3.50 -2.86 17.34
C THR A 39 -2.98 -2.20 16.06
N PRO A 40 -1.68 -1.86 16.00
CA PRO A 40 -1.11 -1.13 14.86
C PRO A 40 -1.17 -1.97 13.57
N CYS A 41 -1.57 -1.35 12.46
CA CYS A 41 -1.60 -2.00 11.15
C CYS A 41 -0.27 -1.89 10.37
N CYS A 42 0.68 -1.08 10.85
CA CYS A 42 2.01 -0.84 10.26
C CYS A 42 3.06 -1.80 10.83
N ILE A 43 2.75 -3.09 10.86
CA ILE A 43 3.60 -4.17 11.39
C ILE A 43 3.92 -5.16 10.26
N LYS A 44 4.88 -6.07 10.50
CA LYS A 44 5.14 -7.19 9.61
C LYS A 44 4.05 -8.27 9.71
N PRO A 45 3.73 -8.99 8.62
CA PRO A 45 4.24 -8.76 7.26
C PRO A 45 3.71 -7.46 6.66
N THR A 46 4.59 -6.70 5.99
CA THR A 46 4.23 -5.39 5.41
C THR A 46 3.24 -5.53 4.25
N ARG A 47 2.35 -4.55 4.01
CA ARG A 47 1.50 -4.52 2.80
C ARG A 47 2.18 -3.81 1.61
N VAL A 48 3.51 -3.75 1.63
CA VAL A 48 4.33 -3.10 0.60
C VAL A 48 4.75 -4.14 -0.43
N THR A 49 4.45 -3.88 -1.69
CA THR A 49 4.85 -4.72 -2.83
C THR A 49 6.04 -4.10 -3.56
N PRO A 50 6.80 -4.88 -4.36
CA PRO A 50 7.90 -4.33 -5.16
C PRO A 50 7.43 -3.23 -6.12
N MET A 51 6.18 -3.31 -6.58
CA MET A 51 5.55 -2.28 -7.42
C MET A 51 5.42 -0.95 -6.69
N ASP A 52 5.03 -0.96 -5.42
CA ASP A 52 4.91 0.26 -4.62
C ASP A 52 6.27 0.97 -4.51
N VAL A 53 7.32 0.19 -4.25
CA VAL A 53 8.71 0.67 -4.22
C VAL A 53 9.12 1.24 -5.58
N ALA A 54 8.82 0.53 -6.67
CA ALA A 54 9.14 0.99 -8.03
C ALA A 54 8.47 2.33 -8.38
N LEU A 55 7.22 2.52 -7.98
CA LEU A 55 6.52 3.79 -8.17
C LEU A 55 7.17 4.93 -7.39
N ALA A 56 7.52 4.69 -6.12
CA ALA A 56 8.18 5.71 -5.30
C ALA A 56 9.57 6.08 -5.87
N VAL A 57 10.44 5.08 -6.05
CA VAL A 57 11.81 5.28 -6.57
C VAL A 57 11.78 5.87 -7.98
N GLY A 58 10.87 5.42 -8.85
CA GLY A 58 10.70 5.95 -10.20
C GLY A 58 10.29 7.42 -10.26
N THR A 59 9.81 7.99 -9.16
CA THR A 59 9.52 9.43 -9.02
C THR A 59 10.61 10.21 -8.29
N GLY A 60 11.77 9.59 -8.03
CA GLY A 60 12.92 10.19 -7.36
C GLY A 60 12.88 10.10 -5.83
N HIS A 61 11.97 9.32 -5.25
CA HIS A 61 11.94 9.09 -3.80
C HIS A 61 13.06 8.14 -3.37
N THR A 62 13.63 8.38 -2.19
CA THR A 62 14.69 7.55 -1.58
C THR A 62 14.27 7.10 -0.18
N PHE A 63 14.81 5.96 0.28
CA PHE A 63 14.51 5.37 1.58
C PHE A 63 15.77 5.37 2.48
N PRO A 64 16.21 6.53 2.99
CA PRO A 64 17.50 6.66 3.67
C PRO A 64 17.62 5.81 4.95
N HIS A 65 16.50 5.53 5.61
CA HIS A 65 16.45 4.68 6.80
C HIS A 65 16.79 3.21 6.54
N LEU A 66 16.79 2.78 5.27
CA LEU A 66 17.25 1.44 4.89
C LEU A 66 18.78 1.36 4.73
N GLY A 67 19.49 2.48 4.81
CA GLY A 67 20.95 2.52 4.66
C GLY A 67 21.37 2.02 3.28
N ASP A 68 22.31 1.07 3.26
CA ASP A 68 22.83 0.45 2.03
C ASP A 68 21.96 -0.69 1.50
N MET A 69 20.84 -1.01 2.17
CA MET A 69 19.93 -2.06 1.74
C MET A 69 19.17 -1.64 0.48
N ASP A 70 19.07 -2.56 -0.48
CA ASP A 70 18.20 -2.38 -1.65
C ASP A 70 16.74 -2.21 -1.17
N PRO A 71 16.07 -1.08 -1.52
CA PRO A 71 14.70 -0.82 -1.09
C PRO A 71 13.67 -1.85 -1.59
N TYR A 72 14.00 -2.66 -2.60
CA TYR A 72 13.15 -3.76 -3.06
C TYR A 72 13.26 -5.01 -2.18
N THR A 73 14.36 -5.23 -1.45
CA THR A 73 14.58 -6.45 -0.67
C THR A 73 13.44 -6.73 0.34
N PRO A 74 12.99 -5.76 1.16
CA PRO A 74 11.88 -5.99 2.09
C PRO A 74 10.56 -6.30 1.37
N ALA A 75 10.29 -5.60 0.27
CA ALA A 75 9.07 -5.79 -0.52
C ALA A 75 9.02 -7.15 -1.23
N VAL A 76 10.16 -7.66 -1.72
CA VAL A 76 10.26 -8.98 -2.35
C VAL A 76 10.06 -10.09 -1.32
N SER A 77 10.63 -9.95 -0.12
CA SER A 77 10.41 -10.91 0.97
C SER A 77 8.93 -11.07 1.29
N TYR A 78 8.17 -9.96 1.32
CA TYR A 78 6.72 -10.02 1.49
C TYR A 78 5.98 -10.68 0.33
N ALA A 79 6.32 -10.34 -0.92
CA ALA A 79 5.65 -10.91 -2.10
C ALA A 79 5.79 -12.44 -2.14
N GLY A 80 6.97 -12.97 -1.76
CA GLY A 80 7.20 -14.41 -1.63
C GLY A 80 6.26 -15.08 -0.62
N ASN A 81 6.04 -14.46 0.54
CA ASN A 81 5.15 -14.99 1.57
C ASN A 81 3.68 -15.06 1.10
N ARG A 82 3.22 -14.04 0.36
CA ARG A 82 1.81 -13.99 -0.10
C ARG A 82 1.49 -14.99 -1.21
N LEU A 83 2.46 -15.30 -2.08
CA LEU A 83 2.28 -16.33 -3.12
C LEU A 83 2.23 -17.74 -2.51
N SER A 84 2.93 -17.97 -1.40
CA SER A 84 2.82 -19.20 -0.61
C SER A 84 1.43 -19.36 0.03
N GLU A 85 0.81 -18.27 0.48
CA GLU A 85 -0.49 -18.30 1.16
C GLU A 85 -1.70 -18.54 0.23
N ASN A 86 -1.57 -18.31 -1.09
CA ASN A 86 -2.61 -18.69 -2.05
C ASN A 86 -2.57 -20.20 -2.43
N ALA A 87 -1.61 -20.97 -1.92
CA ALA A 87 -1.54 -22.41 -2.16
C ALA A 87 -2.49 -23.23 -1.27
N VAL A 88 -2.88 -22.76 -0.08
CA VAL A 88 -3.78 -23.53 0.79
C VAL A 88 -4.51 -22.58 1.73
N THR A 89 -5.84 -22.61 1.72
CA THR A 89 -6.67 -22.26 2.88
C THR A 89 -6.15 -23.00 4.10
N LEU A 90 -5.35 -22.36 4.94
CA LEU A 90 -5.10 -22.84 6.29
C LEU A 90 -5.71 -21.85 7.29
N PRO A 91 -6.63 -22.32 8.15
CA PRO A 91 -6.99 -21.58 9.35
C PRO A 91 -5.73 -21.43 10.19
N MET A 92 -5.66 -20.32 10.94
CA MET A 92 -4.68 -20.00 11.98
C MET A 92 -3.97 -21.24 12.55
N ALA A 93 -2.93 -21.71 11.87
CA ALA A 93 -2.15 -22.84 12.32
C ALA A 93 -1.16 -22.26 13.31
N ALA A 94 -1.50 -22.44 14.58
CA ALA A 94 -0.57 -22.35 15.69
C ALA A 94 0.71 -23.11 15.32
N SER A 95 1.78 -22.38 15.05
CA SER A 95 3.12 -22.95 14.86
C SER A 95 4.10 -21.99 15.51
N SER A 96 4.68 -22.47 16.60
CA SER A 96 5.76 -21.91 17.43
C SER A 96 5.43 -20.66 18.27
N HIS A 97 5.49 -20.90 19.58
CA HIS A 97 5.36 -20.01 20.74
C HIS A 97 6.46 -18.94 20.88
N ASP A 98 6.97 -18.39 19.79
CA ASP A 98 7.80 -17.18 19.78
C ASP A 98 7.14 -16.17 18.85
N ALA A 99 5.99 -15.65 19.29
CA ALA A 99 5.39 -14.47 18.66
C ALA A 99 6.31 -13.28 18.94
N SER A 100 7.37 -13.16 18.12
CA SER A 100 8.27 -12.01 18.13
C SER A 100 7.41 -10.75 18.19
N PRO A 101 7.66 -9.83 19.14
CA PRO A 101 6.82 -8.67 19.37
C PRO A 101 6.59 -7.93 18.06
N MET A 102 5.32 -7.73 17.69
CA MET A 102 4.82 -7.01 16.51
C MET A 102 5.88 -6.12 15.84
N GLU A 103 6.71 -6.71 14.98
CA GLU A 103 7.84 -5.98 14.41
C GLU A 103 7.29 -4.86 13.51
N PRO A 104 7.79 -3.62 13.64
CA PRO A 104 7.39 -2.54 12.75
C PRO A 104 7.68 -2.89 11.29
N CYS A 105 6.81 -2.42 10.39
CA CYS A 105 7.06 -2.43 8.96
C CYS A 105 8.41 -1.76 8.64
N GLU A 106 9.20 -2.35 7.73
CA GLU A 106 10.53 -1.87 7.34
C GLU A 106 10.50 -0.44 6.80
N TYR A 107 9.37 -0.03 6.23
CA TYR A 107 9.16 1.31 5.67
C TYR A 107 8.57 2.31 6.68
N LEU A 108 8.47 1.92 7.96
CA LEU A 108 8.05 2.80 9.06
C LEU A 108 9.30 3.33 9.76
N HIS A 109 9.53 4.64 9.69
CA HIS A 109 10.65 5.31 10.35
C HIS A 109 10.13 6.45 11.23
N GLN A 110 10.62 6.55 12.46
CA GLN A 110 10.20 7.57 13.44
C GLN A 110 8.66 7.67 13.60
N GLY A 111 7.98 6.52 13.58
CA GLY A 111 6.52 6.43 13.73
C GLY A 111 5.71 6.92 12.52
N ARG A 112 6.35 7.13 11.35
CA ARG A 112 5.68 7.56 10.12
C ARG A 112 6.07 6.67 8.95
N CYS A 113 5.11 6.45 8.05
CA CYS A 113 5.38 5.79 6.78
C CYS A 113 6.29 6.70 5.96
N THR A 114 7.39 6.14 5.44
CA THR A 114 8.40 6.89 4.70
C THR A 114 8.02 7.18 3.26
N PHE A 115 7.08 6.41 2.70
CA PHE A 115 6.53 6.66 1.37
C PHE A 115 5.90 8.06 1.26
N PRO A 116 5.99 8.71 0.08
CA PRO A 116 5.28 9.95 -0.20
C PRO A 116 3.78 9.80 0.04
N ASN A 117 3.13 10.88 0.49
CA ASN A 117 1.69 10.86 0.80
C ASN A 117 0.80 10.50 -0.41
N ASP A 118 1.30 10.68 -1.63
CA ASP A 118 0.60 10.38 -2.86
C ASP A 118 1.07 9.09 -3.56
N LEU A 119 1.99 8.36 -2.94
CA LEU A 119 2.57 7.10 -3.42
C LEU A 119 2.71 6.09 -2.28
N ARG A 120 1.83 6.15 -1.27
CA ARG A 120 1.79 5.12 -0.24
C ARG A 120 1.45 3.76 -0.85
N PRO A 121 1.93 2.66 -0.25
CA PRO A 121 1.68 1.34 -0.78
C PRO A 121 0.19 1.08 -0.99
N PHE A 122 -0.17 0.55 -2.15
CA PHE A 122 -1.56 0.35 -2.54
C PHE A 122 -2.34 -0.42 -1.46
N GLY A 123 -1.77 -1.50 -0.94
CA GLY A 123 -2.37 -2.30 0.14
C GLY A 123 -2.54 -1.56 1.46
N CYS A 124 -1.69 -0.56 1.74
CA CYS A 124 -1.82 0.29 2.93
C CYS A 124 -2.91 1.36 2.75
N THR A 125 -3.03 1.93 1.55
CA THR A 125 -4.00 3.00 1.27
C THR A 125 -5.43 2.48 1.17
N THR A 126 -5.63 1.27 0.67
CA THR A 126 -6.98 0.67 0.53
C THR A 126 -7.49 0.00 1.81
N TYR A 127 -6.61 -0.21 2.81
CA TYR A 127 -6.95 -0.89 4.05
C TYR A 127 -7.59 0.04 5.08
N VAL A 128 -8.76 -0.35 5.58
CA VAL A 128 -9.43 0.29 6.73
C VAL A 128 -9.30 -0.65 7.92
N CYS A 129 -8.59 -0.23 8.97
CA CYS A 129 -8.35 -1.08 10.15
C CYS A 129 -9.55 -1.13 11.11
N GLY A 130 -9.54 -2.08 12.04
CA GLY A 130 -10.59 -2.22 13.07
C GLY A 130 -10.88 -0.93 13.85
N PRO A 131 -9.84 -0.24 14.38
CA PRO A 131 -10.03 1.07 15.03
C PRO A 131 -10.69 2.13 14.13
N MET A 132 -10.38 2.15 12.83
CA MET A 132 -11.04 3.07 11.90
C MET A 132 -12.51 2.75 11.74
N TYR A 133 -12.88 1.47 11.63
CA TYR A 133 -14.29 1.06 11.61
C TYR A 133 -15.03 1.40 12.89
N ALA A 134 -14.36 1.33 14.04
CA ALA A 134 -14.97 1.63 15.33
C ALA A 134 -15.20 3.13 15.57
N HIS A 135 -14.40 4.00 14.94
CA HIS A 135 -14.33 5.42 15.32
C HIS A 135 -14.64 6.40 14.19
N LEU A 136 -14.51 6.00 12.91
CA LEU A 136 -14.90 6.87 11.80
C LEU A 136 -16.41 6.81 11.58
N PRO A 137 -17.09 7.96 11.43
CA PRO A 137 -18.51 7.96 11.09
C PRO A 137 -18.72 7.42 9.67
N ASP A 138 -19.88 6.81 9.42
CA ASP A 138 -20.26 6.27 8.11
C ASP A 138 -20.15 7.30 6.97
N ALA A 139 -20.41 8.57 7.29
CA ALA A 139 -20.27 9.68 6.35
C ALA A 139 -18.84 9.85 5.82
N GLN A 140 -17.82 9.43 6.58
CA GLN A 140 -16.41 9.42 6.13
C GLN A 140 -16.03 8.10 5.47
N ILE A 141 -16.51 6.96 5.99
CA ILE A 141 -16.22 5.62 5.43
C ILE A 141 -16.75 5.47 3.99
N LYS A 142 -17.93 6.01 3.67
CA LYS A 142 -18.53 5.92 2.33
C LYS A 142 -17.64 6.56 1.25
N PRO A 143 -17.17 7.82 1.39
CA PRO A 143 -16.19 8.42 0.50
C PRO A 143 -14.90 7.61 0.36
N ILE A 144 -14.35 7.09 1.47
CA ILE A 144 -13.14 6.26 1.45
C ILE A 144 -13.35 5.04 0.55
N ARG A 145 -14.43 4.26 0.76
CA ARG A 145 -14.73 3.07 -0.05
C ARG A 145 -14.88 3.39 -1.53
N ARG A 146 -15.55 4.51 -1.85
CA ARG A 146 -15.70 4.99 -3.23
C ARG A 146 -14.34 5.31 -3.86
N LEU A 147 -13.48 6.02 -3.14
CA LEU A 147 -12.14 6.38 -3.61
C LEU A 147 -11.23 5.15 -3.72
N THR A 148 -11.33 4.18 -2.80
CA THR A 148 -10.61 2.90 -2.89
C THR A 148 -10.91 2.16 -4.19
N LYS A 149 -12.19 2.10 -4.59
CA LYS A 149 -12.58 1.51 -5.89
C LYS A 149 -11.97 2.28 -7.07
N GLN A 150 -11.98 3.61 -7.03
CA GLN A 150 -11.33 4.42 -8.07
C GLN A 150 -9.80 4.20 -8.08
N LEU A 151 -9.19 4.04 -6.91
CA LEU A 151 -7.77 3.77 -6.79
C LEU A 151 -7.41 2.40 -7.36
N GLU A 152 -8.24 1.37 -7.16
CA GLU A 152 -8.08 0.05 -7.79
C GLU A 152 -8.05 0.15 -9.32
N GLU A 153 -8.99 0.89 -9.91
CA GLU A 153 -9.05 1.13 -11.36
C GLU A 153 -7.81 1.89 -11.86
N ALA A 154 -7.40 2.95 -11.15
CA ALA A 154 -6.20 3.73 -11.48
C ALA A 154 -4.92 2.91 -11.33
N HIS A 155 -4.82 2.09 -10.28
CA HIS A 155 -3.69 1.20 -10.03
C HIS A 155 -3.54 0.16 -11.15
N ALA A 156 -4.65 -0.46 -11.57
CA ALA A 156 -4.65 -1.38 -12.71
C ALA A 156 -4.20 -0.67 -14.01
N ALA A 157 -4.61 0.58 -14.23
CA ALA A 157 -4.17 1.35 -15.39
C ALA A 157 -2.67 1.70 -15.34
N VAL A 158 -2.12 1.99 -14.17
CA VAL A 158 -0.67 2.20 -13.99
C VAL A 158 0.11 0.91 -14.27
N LEU A 159 -0.34 -0.22 -13.73
CA LEU A 159 0.26 -1.53 -13.98
C LEU A 159 0.29 -1.86 -15.48
N HIS A 160 -0.82 -1.65 -16.18
CA HIS A 160 -0.89 -1.84 -17.62
C HIS A 160 0.10 -0.96 -18.37
N ALA A 161 0.15 0.34 -18.04
CA ALA A 161 1.07 1.27 -18.69
C ALA A 161 2.55 0.92 -18.44
N MET A 162 2.89 0.40 -17.25
CA MET A 162 4.24 -0.06 -16.93
C MET A 162 4.63 -1.33 -17.67
N ARG A 163 3.68 -2.27 -17.85
CA ARG A 163 3.89 -3.45 -18.71
C ARG A 163 4.13 -3.05 -20.15
N ASP A 164 3.29 -2.18 -20.72
CA ASP A 164 3.43 -1.70 -22.10
C ASP A 164 4.77 -0.99 -22.34
N ALA A 165 5.28 -0.30 -21.32
CA ALA A 165 6.56 0.41 -21.40
C ALA A 165 7.79 -0.50 -21.17
N GLY A 166 7.62 -1.80 -20.89
CA GLY A 166 8.71 -2.70 -20.54
C GLY A 166 9.41 -2.33 -19.22
N ARG A 167 8.70 -1.65 -18.31
CA ARG A 167 9.23 -1.14 -17.03
C ARG A 167 8.79 -1.95 -15.82
N MET A 168 8.09 -3.06 -16.03
CA MET A 168 7.79 -3.98 -14.94
C MET A 168 9.08 -4.71 -14.53
N PRO A 169 9.37 -4.85 -13.22
CA PRO A 169 10.40 -5.77 -12.78
C PRO A 169 10.06 -7.18 -13.28
N PRO A 170 11.06 -7.99 -13.66
CA PRO A 170 10.82 -9.36 -14.12
C PRO A 170 10.07 -10.12 -13.03
N GLU A 171 8.92 -10.71 -13.39
CA GLU A 171 8.30 -11.75 -12.57
C GLU A 171 9.30 -12.91 -12.58
N LYS A 172 9.92 -13.20 -11.43
CA LYS A 172 10.75 -14.40 -11.33
C LYS A 172 9.80 -15.60 -11.46
N GLU A 173 9.87 -16.29 -12.60
CA GLU A 173 9.30 -17.62 -12.81
C GLU A 173 9.83 -18.62 -11.78
#